data_AF-A0A5M3W028-F1
#
_entry.id   AF-A0A5M3W028-F1
#
_cell.length_a   1.000
_cell.length_b   1.000
_cell.length_c   1.000
_cell.angle_alpha   90.00
_cell.angle_beta   90.00
_cell.angle_gamma   90.00
#
_symmetry.space_group_name_H-M   'P 1'
#
loop_
_entity.id
_entity.type
_entity.pdbx_description
1 polymer ?
#
loop_
_entity_poly.entity_id
_entity_poly.type
_entity_poly.pdbx_seq_one_letter_code
_entity_poly.pdbx_strand_id
1 'polypeptide(L)'
;MIWPRPANRSGVIDVFTGVKRHLGAGLALTAVVLCSLAVLTSASVSETPTVRSACPPQYGGGGAGGWVPAASGIDGAGDTLVPGEPVAATICAYPGSNMKMGRERFAGSRLLADGVQRMARDLSYLPIARDDGWSCTMMGGPMINYLIRFDYPGGKSLWLGSAEEVNSCATTTNGTIKSRSYVGKTITAAYPPEIGG
;
A
#
# COMPACT_ATOMS: atom_id res chain seq x y z
N MET A 1 15.73 2.70 -11.98
CA MET A 1 15.42 4.15 -12.10
C MET A 1 14.30 4.43 -11.12
N ILE A 2 14.69 4.95 -9.96
CA ILE A 2 13.96 4.93 -8.68
C ILE A 2 13.01 6.14 -8.66
N TRP A 3 11.72 5.90 -8.41
CA TRP A 3 10.59 6.82 -8.57
C TRP A 3 10.75 8.27 -8.07
N PRO A 4 10.22 9.27 -8.82
CA PRO A 4 9.92 10.61 -8.32
C PRO A 4 8.43 10.81 -7.92
N ARG A 5 8.17 11.84 -7.10
CA ARG A 5 6.90 12.23 -6.46
C ARG A 5 5.77 12.60 -7.46
N PRO A 6 4.48 12.31 -7.19
CA PRO A 6 3.37 12.93 -7.90
C PRO A 6 3.14 14.37 -7.43
N ALA A 7 2.99 15.27 -8.40
CA ALA A 7 2.71 16.68 -8.22
C ALA A 7 1.27 16.90 -7.73
N ASN A 8 1.11 17.78 -6.73
CA ASN A 8 -0.15 18.26 -6.20
C ASN A 8 -0.90 19.07 -7.29
N ARG A 9 -2.09 18.62 -7.70
CA ARG A 9 -3.00 19.40 -8.55
C ARG A 9 -4.23 19.77 -7.73
N SER A 10 -4.17 20.92 -7.08
CA SER A 10 -5.33 21.58 -6.48
C SER A 10 -6.28 22.03 -7.59
N GLY A 11 -7.41 21.33 -7.74
CA GLY A 11 -8.56 21.79 -8.52
C GLY A 11 -9.67 22.19 -7.57
N VAL A 12 -9.75 23.46 -7.23
CA VAL A 12 -10.93 24.06 -6.59
C VAL A 12 -11.94 24.31 -7.72
N ILE A 13 -13.10 23.67 -7.66
CA ILE A 13 -14.24 23.97 -8.52
C ILE A 13 -15.14 24.93 -7.73
N ASP A 14 -15.04 26.22 -8.02
CA ASP A 14 -16.04 27.22 -7.59
C ASP A 14 -17.16 27.27 -8.64
N VAL A 15 -18.32 26.70 -8.31
CA VAL A 15 -19.56 26.88 -9.09
C VAL A 15 -20.26 28.13 -8.57
N PHE A 16 -20.03 29.27 -9.22
CA PHE A 16 -20.79 30.49 -8.97
C PHE A 16 -22.24 30.32 -9.44
N THR A 17 -23.13 30.40 -8.45
CA THR A 17 -24.59 30.50 -8.57
C THR A 17 -24.97 31.88 -9.12
N GLY A 18 -25.86 31.93 -10.11
CA GLY A 18 -26.33 33.21 -10.66
C GLY A 18 -27.48 33.07 -11.66
N VAL A 19 -28.67 32.70 -11.18
CA VAL A 19 -29.90 32.79 -11.99
C VAL A 19 -30.70 34.02 -11.57
N LYS A 20 -30.76 35.00 -12.47
CA LYS A 20 -31.60 36.21 -12.39
C LYS A 20 -33.07 35.87 -12.60
N ARG A 21 -33.93 36.42 -11.74
CA ARG A 21 -35.40 36.37 -11.82
C ARG A 21 -35.92 37.20 -12.99
N HIS A 22 -36.86 36.65 -13.76
CA HIS A 22 -37.81 37.44 -14.56
C HIS A 22 -39.23 36.89 -14.38
N LEU A 23 -40.14 37.79 -14.01
CA LEU A 23 -41.60 37.60 -14.01
C LEU A 23 -42.11 37.46 -15.44
N GLY A 24 -43.11 36.61 -15.65
CA GLY A 24 -43.92 36.56 -16.87
C GLY A 24 -45.10 35.59 -16.73
N ALA A 25 -46.31 36.13 -16.67
CA ALA A 25 -47.58 35.41 -16.54
C ALA A 25 -48.00 34.73 -17.86
N GLY A 26 -48.78 33.65 -17.80
CA GLY A 26 -49.45 33.09 -18.98
C GLY A 26 -50.01 31.67 -18.82
N LEU A 27 -51.31 31.60 -18.52
CA LEU A 27 -52.34 30.64 -18.96
C LEU A 27 -52.01 29.16 -19.25
N ALA A 28 -52.59 28.30 -18.41
CA ALA A 28 -53.40 27.11 -18.70
C ALA A 28 -53.02 26.18 -19.86
N LEU A 29 -52.71 24.92 -19.54
CA LEU A 29 -53.28 23.74 -20.18
C LEU A 29 -53.01 22.49 -19.33
N THR A 30 -54.09 21.80 -18.98
CA THR A 30 -54.14 20.52 -18.25
C THR A 30 -53.45 19.42 -19.04
N ALA A 31 -52.40 18.82 -18.48
CA ALA A 31 -51.82 17.57 -18.95
C ALA A 31 -51.92 16.53 -17.83
N VAL A 32 -52.86 15.61 -17.98
CA VAL A 32 -52.93 14.36 -17.21
C VAL A 32 -51.73 13.51 -17.64
N VAL A 33 -50.74 13.36 -16.77
CA VAL A 33 -49.64 12.40 -16.96
C VAL A 33 -49.64 11.43 -15.80
N LEU A 34 -50.11 10.22 -16.10
CA LEU A 34 -49.92 9.01 -15.31
C LEU A 34 -48.41 8.76 -15.20
N CYS A 35 -47.80 9.07 -14.07
CA CYS A 35 -46.43 8.66 -13.77
C CYS A 35 -46.44 7.51 -12.77
N SER A 36 -46.28 6.32 -13.33
CA SER A 36 -45.91 5.09 -12.63
C SER A 36 -44.75 5.36 -11.67
N LEU A 37 -44.97 5.05 -10.38
CA LEU A 37 -43.91 4.96 -9.38
C LEU A 37 -43.02 3.76 -9.70
N ALA A 38 -42.05 3.95 -10.61
CA ALA A 38 -40.86 3.12 -10.64
C ALA A 38 -39.92 3.65 -9.55
N VAL A 39 -40.11 3.17 -8.31
CA VAL A 39 -39.13 3.36 -7.25
C VAL A 39 -37.89 2.59 -7.67
N LEU A 40 -36.97 3.27 -8.36
CA LEU A 40 -35.60 2.83 -8.49
C LEU A 40 -34.99 2.92 -7.09
N THR A 41 -35.16 1.88 -6.29
CA THR A 41 -34.27 1.59 -5.17
C THR A 41 -32.89 1.38 -5.77
N SER A 42 -32.14 2.47 -5.94
CA SER A 42 -30.70 2.42 -6.03
C SER A 42 -30.22 1.77 -4.74
N ALA A 43 -30.04 0.46 -4.77
CA ALA A 43 -29.18 -0.23 -3.84
C ALA A 43 -27.79 0.38 -4.06
N SER A 44 -27.47 1.43 -3.32
CA SER A 44 -26.11 1.76 -3.00
C SER A 44 -25.57 0.51 -2.32
N VAL A 45 -24.91 -0.33 -3.13
CA VAL A 45 -23.96 -1.31 -2.62
C VAL A 45 -22.92 -0.45 -1.92
N SER A 46 -23.15 -0.21 -0.63
CA SER A 46 -22.07 0.10 0.28
C SER A 46 -21.19 -1.13 0.22
N GLU A 47 -20.22 -1.07 -0.68
CA GLU A 47 -19.08 -1.95 -0.68
C GLU A 47 -18.47 -1.74 0.70
N THR A 48 -18.86 -2.60 1.63
CA THR A 48 -18.29 -2.67 2.97
C THR A 48 -16.80 -2.57 2.76
N PRO A 49 -16.11 -1.55 3.30
CA PRO A 49 -14.67 -1.46 3.15
C PRO A 49 -14.13 -2.79 3.63
N THR A 50 -13.68 -3.64 2.70
CA THR A 50 -12.99 -4.88 3.00
C THR A 50 -11.90 -4.40 3.93
N VAL A 51 -11.98 -4.80 5.20
CA VAL A 51 -11.09 -4.33 6.25
C VAL A 51 -9.68 -4.56 5.70
N ARG A 52 -9.06 -3.50 5.17
CA ARG A 52 -7.65 -3.52 4.81
C ARG A 52 -7.02 -3.96 6.10
N SER A 53 -6.45 -5.16 6.12
CA SER A 53 -5.86 -5.68 7.34
C SER A 53 -4.86 -4.64 7.81
N ALA A 54 -5.20 -4.01 8.92
CA ALA A 54 -4.45 -2.89 9.45
C ALA A 54 -3.03 -3.38 9.73
N CYS A 55 -2.07 -2.45 9.67
CA CYS A 55 -0.71 -2.75 10.07
C CYS A 55 -0.72 -3.40 11.46
N PRO A 56 -0.10 -4.57 11.59
CA PRO A 56 -0.06 -5.28 12.87
C PRO A 56 0.52 -4.40 13.98
N PRO A 57 -0.01 -4.43 15.22
CA PRO A 57 0.39 -3.48 16.26
C PRO A 57 1.85 -3.68 16.73
N GLN A 58 2.42 -4.85 16.46
CA GLN A 58 3.78 -5.21 16.81
C GLN A 58 4.38 -6.05 15.68
N TYR A 59 5.66 -5.83 15.44
CA TYR A 59 6.45 -6.65 14.52
C TYR A 59 6.76 -8.00 15.16
N GLY A 60 6.48 -9.08 14.45
CA GLY A 60 6.84 -10.44 14.86
C GLY A 60 8.18 -10.89 14.26
N GLY A 61 8.86 -11.80 14.96
CA GLY A 61 9.95 -12.61 14.40
C GLY A 61 11.34 -11.96 14.40
N GLY A 62 12.37 -12.78 14.19
CA GLY A 62 13.76 -12.32 14.16
C GLY A 62 14.14 -11.74 12.79
N GLY A 63 14.48 -10.46 12.75
CA GLY A 63 15.02 -9.80 11.55
C GLY A 63 14.01 -9.48 10.45
N ALA A 64 14.53 -8.99 9.33
CA ALA A 64 13.75 -8.55 8.18
C ALA A 64 12.97 -9.72 7.59
N GLY A 65 11.63 -9.64 7.65
CA GLY A 65 10.72 -10.67 7.21
C GLY A 65 10.43 -11.81 8.20
N GLY A 66 10.89 -11.72 9.45
CA GLY A 66 10.73 -12.78 10.46
C GLY A 66 9.28 -13.20 10.77
N TRP A 67 8.30 -12.42 10.34
CA TRP A 67 6.86 -12.72 10.49
C TRP A 67 6.06 -12.49 9.20
N VAL A 68 6.71 -12.61 8.04
CA VAL A 68 5.98 -12.55 6.76
C VAL A 68 5.35 -13.93 6.51
N PRO A 69 4.01 -14.03 6.43
CA PRO A 69 3.37 -15.29 6.07
C PRO A 69 3.75 -15.69 4.65
N ALA A 70 3.87 -16.99 4.39
CA ALA A 70 4.09 -17.49 3.04
C ALA A 70 3.01 -16.95 2.09
N ALA A 71 3.43 -16.48 0.92
CA ALA A 71 2.56 -15.93 -0.12
C ALA A 71 1.77 -17.03 -0.87
N SER A 72 1.12 -17.91 -0.12
CA SER A 72 0.26 -18.96 -0.66
C SER A 72 -0.99 -18.35 -1.29
N GLY A 73 -1.39 -18.85 -2.47
CA GLY A 73 -2.58 -18.37 -3.20
C GLY A 73 -2.34 -17.19 -4.15
N ILE A 74 -1.10 -16.74 -4.30
CA ILE A 74 -0.67 -15.80 -5.33
C ILE A 74 0.18 -16.54 -6.38
N ASP A 75 -0.28 -16.56 -7.62
CA ASP A 75 0.43 -17.20 -8.72
C ASP A 75 1.76 -16.48 -9.00
N GLY A 76 2.84 -17.24 -9.18
CA GLY A 76 4.19 -16.71 -9.40
C GLY A 76 4.92 -16.21 -8.15
N ALA A 77 4.35 -16.37 -6.95
CA ALA A 77 4.99 -15.95 -5.69
C ALA A 77 6.22 -16.79 -5.31
N GLY A 78 6.42 -17.94 -5.96
CA GLY A 78 7.63 -18.76 -5.87
C GLY A 78 8.77 -18.32 -6.80
N ASP A 79 8.49 -17.43 -7.76
CA ASP A 79 9.46 -17.02 -8.79
C ASP A 79 9.90 -15.56 -8.64
N THR A 80 9.01 -14.71 -8.11
CA THR A 80 9.24 -13.27 -7.93
C THR A 80 8.67 -12.78 -6.60
N LEU A 81 9.25 -11.71 -6.05
CA LEU A 81 8.82 -11.20 -4.74
C LEU A 81 7.40 -10.62 -4.76
N VAL A 82 7.01 -9.93 -5.84
CA VAL A 82 5.70 -9.28 -6.00
C VAL A 82 5.11 -9.59 -7.39
N PRO A 83 4.64 -10.82 -7.63
CA PRO A 83 4.12 -11.22 -8.94
C PRO A 83 2.87 -10.42 -9.34
N GLY A 84 2.60 -10.36 -10.64
CA GLY A 84 1.37 -9.77 -11.19
C GLY A 84 1.28 -8.24 -11.02
N GLU A 85 0.04 -7.76 -10.92
CA GLU A 85 -0.30 -6.33 -10.96
C GLU A 85 -1.13 -5.92 -9.72
N PRO A 86 -0.49 -5.61 -8.58
CA PRO A 86 -1.20 -5.17 -7.38
C PRO A 86 -1.81 -3.77 -7.57
N VAL A 87 -3.01 -3.56 -7.02
CA VAL A 87 -3.79 -2.31 -7.16
C VAL A 87 -3.51 -1.29 -6.06
N ALA A 88 -2.96 -1.73 -4.93
CA ALA A 88 -2.52 -0.85 -3.85
C ALA A 88 -1.45 -1.54 -3.02
N ALA A 89 -0.67 -0.74 -2.29
CA ALA A 89 0.22 -1.24 -1.25
C ALA A 89 0.05 -0.44 0.04
N THR A 90 0.15 -1.10 1.18
CA THR A 90 0.25 -0.46 2.49
C THR A 90 1.59 -0.80 3.11
N ILE A 91 2.41 0.23 3.38
CA ILE A 91 3.70 0.09 4.06
C ILE A 91 3.47 0.33 5.55
N CYS A 92 3.96 -0.57 6.40
CA CYS A 92 3.93 -0.51 7.85
C CYS A 92 5.36 -0.39 8.39
N ALA A 93 5.64 0.60 9.23
CA ALA A 93 6.97 0.86 9.78
C ALA A 93 7.07 0.48 11.26
N TYR A 94 8.17 -0.19 11.61
CA TYR A 94 8.47 -0.70 12.95
C TYR A 94 9.91 -0.35 13.32
N PRO A 95 10.16 0.86 13.84
CA PRO A 95 11.48 1.29 14.26
C PRO A 95 11.95 0.50 15.50
N GLY A 96 13.23 0.19 15.53
CA GLY A 96 13.87 -0.60 16.57
C GLY A 96 15.38 -0.64 16.40
N SER A 97 15.97 -1.79 16.73
CA SER A 97 17.40 -2.03 16.59
C SER A 97 17.66 -3.46 16.13
N ASN A 98 18.63 -3.62 15.23
CA ASN A 98 19.08 -4.93 14.75
C ASN A 98 19.71 -5.82 15.86
N MET A 99 19.94 -5.27 17.06
CA MET A 99 20.42 -6.00 18.23
C MET A 99 19.29 -6.59 19.09
N LYS A 100 18.04 -6.16 18.92
CA LYS A 100 16.89 -6.57 19.76
C LYS A 100 15.61 -6.69 18.92
N MET A 101 15.61 -7.67 18.03
CA MET A 101 14.55 -7.84 17.03
C MET A 101 13.33 -8.61 17.57
N GLY A 102 12.16 -8.36 16.97
CA GLY A 102 10.97 -9.21 17.05
C GLY A 102 9.87 -8.79 18.02
N ARG A 103 9.87 -7.52 18.43
CA ARG A 103 8.84 -6.92 19.31
C ARG A 103 8.66 -5.41 19.08
N GLU A 104 9.16 -4.89 17.96
CA GLU A 104 9.10 -3.48 17.61
C GLU A 104 7.65 -3.03 17.50
N ARG A 105 7.33 -1.86 18.08
CA ARG A 105 5.97 -1.32 18.06
C ARG A 105 5.70 -0.68 16.70
N PHE A 106 4.47 -0.81 16.24
CA PHE A 106 3.99 -0.07 15.08
C PHE A 106 4.15 1.44 15.31
N ALA A 107 4.81 2.12 14.36
CA ALA A 107 5.00 3.57 14.41
C ALA A 107 4.11 4.33 13.43
N GLY A 108 3.72 3.71 12.33
CA GLY A 108 2.87 4.36 11.34
C GLY A 108 2.80 3.59 10.02
N SER A 109 1.87 4.00 9.17
CA SER A 109 1.63 3.36 7.88
C SER A 109 1.42 4.35 6.76
N ARG A 110 1.69 3.90 5.54
CA ARG A 110 1.46 4.66 4.32
C ARG A 110 0.75 3.82 3.27
N LEU A 111 -0.38 4.33 2.80
CA LEU A 111 -1.06 3.79 1.62
C LEU A 111 -0.40 4.36 0.35
N LEU A 112 -0.11 3.48 -0.59
CA LEU A 112 0.35 3.76 -1.94
C LEU A 112 -0.66 3.14 -2.92
N ALA A 113 -1.59 3.95 -3.41
CA ALA A 113 -2.44 3.57 -4.54
C ALA A 113 -1.76 3.96 -5.86
N ASP A 114 -1.24 5.18 -5.93
CA ASP A 114 -0.46 5.65 -7.07
C ASP A 114 0.97 5.10 -7.02
N GLY A 115 1.49 4.68 -8.17
CA GLY A 115 2.88 4.21 -8.29
C GLY A 115 3.14 2.78 -7.80
N VAL A 116 2.14 2.10 -7.22
CA VAL A 116 2.25 0.71 -6.75
C VAL A 116 2.78 -0.24 -7.83
N GLN A 117 2.36 -0.06 -9.08
CA GLN A 117 2.72 -0.97 -10.18
C GLN A 117 4.22 -0.99 -10.48
N ARG A 118 4.91 0.16 -10.43
CA ARG A 118 6.36 0.15 -10.63
C ARG A 118 7.09 -0.21 -9.34
N MET A 119 6.55 0.06 -8.15
CA MET A 119 7.12 -0.50 -6.92
C MET A 119 7.13 -2.03 -6.99
N ALA A 120 6.00 -2.64 -7.36
CA ALA A 120 5.89 -4.07 -7.59
C ALA A 120 6.86 -4.55 -8.67
N ARG A 121 6.94 -3.85 -9.81
CA ARG A 121 7.90 -4.14 -10.88
C ARG A 121 9.35 -4.14 -10.39
N ASP A 122 9.78 -3.09 -9.69
CA ASP A 122 11.15 -2.94 -9.20
C ASP A 122 11.50 -4.07 -8.22
N LEU A 123 10.56 -4.46 -7.36
CA LEU A 123 10.73 -5.56 -6.41
C LEU A 123 10.75 -6.93 -7.11
N SER A 124 9.98 -7.12 -8.17
CA SER A 124 9.93 -8.38 -8.92
C SER A 124 11.16 -8.62 -9.79
N TYR A 125 11.93 -7.59 -10.10
CA TYR A 125 13.22 -7.73 -10.77
C TYR A 125 14.39 -7.98 -9.81
N LEU A 126 14.16 -8.00 -8.50
CA LEU A 126 15.23 -8.32 -7.57
C LEU A 126 15.66 -9.79 -7.73
N PRO A 127 16.97 -10.08 -7.73
CA PRO A 127 17.46 -11.45 -7.82
C PRO A 127 17.02 -12.27 -6.61
N ILE A 128 16.47 -13.45 -6.86
CA ILE A 128 16.08 -14.41 -5.82
C ILE A 128 17.32 -15.17 -5.36
N ALA A 129 17.57 -15.18 -4.05
CA ALA A 129 18.70 -15.88 -3.46
C ALA A 129 18.43 -17.39 -3.42
N ARG A 130 19.37 -18.19 -3.95
CA ARG A 130 19.29 -19.66 -3.98
C ARG A 130 20.14 -20.37 -2.93
N ASP A 131 21.00 -19.63 -2.23
CA ASP A 131 21.83 -20.14 -1.14
C ASP A 131 21.62 -19.32 0.16
N ASP A 132 22.23 -19.80 1.23
CA ASP A 132 22.24 -19.22 2.59
C ASP A 132 23.60 -18.62 2.96
N GLY A 133 24.67 -18.93 2.22
CA GLY A 133 26.01 -18.38 2.41
C GLY A 133 26.15 -16.91 2.02
N TRP A 134 25.81 -16.00 2.93
CA TRP A 134 26.20 -14.59 2.84
C TRP A 134 26.68 -14.07 4.19
N SER A 135 27.87 -13.49 4.20
CA SER A 135 28.41 -12.76 5.34
C SER A 135 28.01 -11.29 5.27
N CYS A 136 27.44 -10.81 6.36
CA CYS A 136 27.21 -9.39 6.60
C CYS A 136 28.05 -8.94 7.80
N THR A 137 28.50 -7.68 7.79
CA THR A 137 29.07 -7.06 8.98
C THR A 137 28.00 -7.00 10.08
N MET A 138 28.40 -7.29 11.32
CA MET A 138 27.50 -7.33 12.48
C MET A 138 27.60 -6.04 13.31
N MET A 139 27.50 -4.86 12.68
CA MET A 139 27.43 -3.62 13.47
C MET A 139 26.02 -3.46 14.05
N GLY A 140 25.95 -3.29 15.36
CA GLY A 140 24.72 -2.93 16.05
C GLY A 140 24.30 -1.49 15.74
N GLY A 141 23.01 -1.27 15.51
CA GLY A 141 22.50 0.07 15.22
C GLY A 141 20.98 0.16 15.09
N PRO A 142 20.48 1.35 14.72
CA PRO A 142 19.08 1.56 14.38
C PRO A 142 18.65 0.67 13.21
N MET A 143 17.40 0.22 13.27
CA MET A 143 16.75 -0.53 12.21
C MET A 143 15.29 -0.09 12.13
N ILE A 144 14.74 -0.06 10.91
CA ILE A 144 13.30 0.03 10.69
C ILE A 144 12.88 -1.22 9.94
N ASN A 145 12.12 -2.10 10.60
CA ASN A 145 11.48 -3.21 9.92
C ASN A 145 10.26 -2.70 9.16
N TYR A 146 10.08 -3.20 7.94
CA TYR A 146 8.95 -2.88 7.08
C TYR A 146 8.14 -4.12 6.78
N LEU A 147 6.82 -4.03 6.94
CA LEU A 147 5.86 -4.95 6.35
C LEU A 147 5.08 -4.20 5.28
N ILE A 148 5.07 -4.73 4.06
CA ILE A 148 4.39 -4.13 2.93
C ILE A 148 3.32 -5.10 2.47
N ARG A 149 2.05 -4.71 2.59
CA ARG A 149 0.93 -5.48 2.05
C ARG A 149 0.62 -5.01 0.65
N PHE A 150 0.68 -5.90 -0.32
CA PHE A 150 0.17 -5.68 -1.67
C PHE A 150 -1.25 -6.23 -1.79
N ASP A 151 -2.17 -5.39 -2.26
CA ASP A 151 -3.55 -5.72 -2.57
C ASP A 151 -3.70 -6.06 -4.05
N TYR A 152 -4.39 -7.15 -4.36
CA TYR A 152 -4.68 -7.58 -5.72
C TYR A 152 -6.18 -7.54 -6.01
N PRO A 153 -6.58 -7.48 -7.29
CA PRO A 153 -7.97 -7.69 -7.68
C PRO A 153 -8.52 -9.01 -7.12
N GLY A 154 -9.82 -9.03 -6.82
CA GLY A 154 -10.47 -10.21 -6.25
C GLY A 154 -10.16 -10.45 -4.77
N GLY A 155 -9.62 -9.46 -4.05
CA GLY A 155 -9.44 -9.50 -2.60
C GLY A 155 -8.22 -10.29 -2.12
N LYS A 156 -7.38 -10.78 -3.04
CA LYS A 156 -6.13 -11.46 -2.69
C LYS A 156 -5.10 -10.45 -2.17
N SER A 157 -4.17 -10.91 -1.32
CA SER A 157 -3.07 -10.06 -0.85
C SER A 157 -1.79 -10.82 -0.58
N LEU A 158 -0.67 -10.12 -0.72
CA LEU A 158 0.68 -10.62 -0.44
C LEU A 158 1.35 -9.73 0.60
N TRP A 159 2.07 -10.33 1.54
CA TRP A 159 2.94 -9.59 2.46
C TRP A 159 4.39 -9.69 2.00
N LEU A 160 5.10 -8.59 2.08
CA LEU A 160 6.53 -8.49 1.85
C LEU A 160 7.19 -7.91 3.09
N GLY A 161 8.25 -8.52 3.57
CA GLY A 161 9.07 -8.00 4.66
C GLY A 161 10.42 -7.52 4.14
N SER A 162 10.91 -6.43 4.71
CA SER A 162 12.25 -5.90 4.47
C SER A 162 12.68 -5.04 5.67
N ALA A 163 13.87 -4.45 5.64
CA ALA A 163 14.27 -3.48 6.64
C ALA A 163 15.26 -2.45 6.07
N GLU A 164 15.28 -1.25 6.67
CA GLU A 164 16.44 -0.34 6.60
C GLU A 164 17.28 -0.54 7.85
N GLU A 165 18.58 -0.77 7.68
CA GLU A 165 19.51 -0.93 8.80
C GLU A 165 20.95 -0.58 8.41
N VAL A 166 21.79 -0.39 9.43
CA VAL A 166 23.14 0.20 9.30
C VAL A 166 24.12 -0.62 8.46
N ASN A 167 23.95 -1.94 8.36
CA ASN A 167 24.85 -2.81 7.60
C ASN A 167 24.43 -2.96 6.13
N SER A 168 23.25 -2.45 5.74
CA SER A 168 22.68 -2.60 4.40
C SER A 168 22.59 -4.05 3.90
N CYS A 169 22.22 -4.97 4.79
CA CYS A 169 22.16 -6.41 4.60
C CYS A 169 20.78 -7.02 4.82
N ALA A 170 19.78 -6.21 5.16
CA ALA A 170 18.42 -6.69 5.32
C ALA A 170 17.95 -7.46 4.08
N THR A 171 17.46 -8.68 4.30
CA THR A 171 16.84 -9.50 3.27
C THR A 171 15.42 -9.01 3.02
N THR A 172 14.96 -9.11 1.77
CA THR A 172 13.56 -8.87 1.40
C THR A 172 12.89 -10.19 1.08
N THR A 173 11.71 -10.46 1.62
CA THR A 173 11.04 -11.77 1.49
C THR A 173 9.52 -11.62 1.41
N ASN A 174 8.86 -12.49 0.65
CA ASN A 174 7.41 -12.64 0.63
C ASN A 174 6.93 -13.85 1.46
N GLY A 175 7.79 -14.39 2.33
CA GLY A 175 7.53 -15.57 3.14
C GLY A 175 7.72 -16.90 2.39
N THR A 176 7.78 -16.89 1.05
CA THR A 176 8.03 -18.07 0.21
C THR A 176 9.45 -18.04 -0.35
N ILE A 177 9.87 -16.90 -0.89
CA ILE A 177 11.21 -16.67 -1.44
C ILE A 177 11.82 -15.39 -0.89
N LYS A 178 13.14 -15.26 -1.04
CA LYS A 178 13.92 -14.15 -0.51
C LYS A 178 14.89 -13.57 -1.53
N SER A 179 15.18 -12.27 -1.41
CA SER A 179 16.24 -11.57 -2.12
C SER A 179 17.21 -10.93 -1.13
N ARG A 180 18.50 -10.97 -1.46
CA ARG A 180 19.57 -10.27 -0.71
C ARG A 180 19.83 -8.85 -1.21
N SER A 181 19.14 -8.43 -2.27
CA SER A 181 19.25 -7.05 -2.73
C SER A 181 18.68 -6.11 -1.67
N TYR A 182 19.55 -5.25 -1.16
CA TYR A 182 19.17 -4.29 -0.14
C TYR A 182 18.33 -3.17 -0.75
N VAL A 183 17.11 -3.01 -0.23
CA VAL A 183 16.14 -1.99 -0.67
C VAL A 183 15.62 -1.11 0.47
N GLY A 184 16.17 -1.26 1.68
CA GLY A 184 15.70 -0.54 2.88
C GLY A 184 15.62 0.98 2.69
N LYS A 185 16.72 1.60 2.22
CA LYS A 185 16.76 3.04 1.92
C LYS A 185 15.69 3.48 0.92
N THR A 186 15.42 2.66 -0.09
CA THR A 186 14.41 2.95 -1.12
C THR A 186 13.00 2.88 -0.52
N ILE A 187 12.74 1.91 0.36
CA ILE A 187 11.46 1.79 1.07
C ILE A 187 11.26 2.99 2.00
N THR A 188 12.28 3.37 2.76
CA THR A 188 12.22 4.56 3.63
C THR A 188 11.98 5.83 2.83
N ALA A 189 12.61 6.00 1.67
CA ALA A 189 12.35 7.16 0.81
C ALA A 189 10.89 7.21 0.31
N ALA A 190 10.24 6.05 0.12
CA ALA A 190 8.82 5.93 -0.21
C ALA A 190 7.88 6.12 0.99
N TYR A 191 8.43 6.08 2.21
CA TYR A 191 7.76 6.39 3.47
C TYR A 191 8.19 7.81 3.92
N PRO A 192 7.61 8.89 3.37
CA PRO A 192 7.94 10.23 3.86
C PRO A 192 7.57 10.28 5.34
N PRO A 193 8.45 10.76 6.24
CA PRO A 193 8.07 11.01 7.61
C PRO A 193 6.86 11.93 7.59
N GLU A 194 5.80 11.58 8.34
CA GLU A 194 4.72 12.52 8.57
C GLU A 194 5.37 13.78 9.15
N ILE A 195 5.27 14.90 8.43
CA ILE A 195 5.62 16.20 8.98
C ILE A 195 4.55 16.48 10.03
N GLY A 196 4.80 16.06 11.26
CA GLY A 196 4.07 16.52 12.42
C GLY A 196 4.30 18.02 12.54
N GLY A 197 3.25 18.79 12.27
CA GLY A 197 3.13 20.18 12.71
C GLY A 197 2.77 20.27 14.18
#